data_AF-A0ABD0PZB2-F1
#
_entry.id   AF-A0ABD0PZB2-F1
#
_cell.length_a   1.000
_cell.length_b   1.000
_cell.length_c   1.000
_cell.angle_alpha   90.00
_cell.angle_beta   90.00
_cell.angle_gamma   90.00
#
_symmetry.space_group_name_H-M   'P 1'
#
loop_
_entity.id
_entity.type
_entity.pdbx_description
1 polymer ?
#
loop_
_entity_poly.entity_id
_entity_poly.type
_entity_poly.pdbx_seq_one_letter_code
_entity_poly.pdbx_strand_id
1 'polypeptide(L)' 'DFHSATIIGTKMFVFGGRADRFGPFHSNNEIYCNKIKIFDTETNCWLNTPTAQLLPEGRRSHSA' A
#
# COMPACT_ATOMS: atom_id res chain seq x y z
N ASP A 1 0.72 4.55 -7.85
CA ASP A 1 1.52 3.66 -8.71
C ASP A 1 2.75 3.15 -7.94
N PHE A 2 3.52 2.21 -8.50
CA PHE A 2 4.80 1.73 -7.97
C PHE A 2 4.79 1.19 -6.51
N HIS A 3 3.69 0.55 -6.11
CA HIS A 3 3.64 -0.27 -4.91
C HIS A 3 4.21 -1.66 -5.20
N SER A 4 4.50 -2.42 -4.16
CA SER A 4 4.81 -3.85 -4.26
C SER A 4 3.76 -4.66 -3.50
N ALA A 5 3.63 -5.93 -3.86
CA ALA A 5 2.71 -6.85 -3.22
C ALA A 5 3.34 -8.24 -3.12
N THR A 6 3.06 -8.94 -2.01
CA THR A 6 3.45 -10.34 -1.81
C THR A 6 2.28 -11.13 -1.23
N ILE A 7 2.25 -12.44 -1.45
CA ILE A 7 1.15 -13.31 -1.03
C ILE A 7 1.66 -14.30 0.02
N ILE A 8 0.90 -14.42 1.11
CA ILE A 8 1.06 -15.47 2.12
C ILE A 8 -0.30 -16.15 2.31
N GLY A 9 -0.43 -17.40 1.85
CA GLY A 9 -1.72 -18.10 1.82
C GLY A 9 -2.73 -17.39 0.91
N THR A 10 -3.92 -17.09 1.44
CA THR A 10 -4.98 -16.35 0.72
C THR A 10 -4.90 -14.83 0.90
N LYS A 11 -3.88 -14.34 1.60
CA LYS A 11 -3.74 -12.92 1.96
C LYS A 11 -2.64 -12.28 1.13
N MET A 12 -3.02 -11.28 0.34
CA MET A 12 -2.12 -10.40 -0.40
C MET A 12 -1.81 -9.17 0.44
N PHE A 13 -0.54 -8.91 0.68
CA PHE A 13 -0.04 -7.76 1.43
C PHE A 13 0.51 -6.73 0.44
N VAL A 14 -0.05 -5.53 0.45
CA VAL A 14 0.34 -4.42 -0.43
C VAL A 14 0.97 -3.31 0.40
N PHE A 15 2.13 -2.82 -0.01
CA PHE A 15 2.84 -1.76 0.69
C PHE A 15 3.41 -0.71 -0.27
N GLY A 16 3.49 0.52 0.25
CA GLY A 16 4.13 1.63 -0.45
C GLY A 16 3.32 2.15 -1.62
N GLY A 17 4.05 2.65 -2.60
CA GLY A 17 3.51 3.32 -3.76
C GLY A 17 3.32 4.81 -3.56
N ARG A 18 2.98 5.46 -4.67
CA ARG A 18 2.89 6.90 -4.81
C ARG A 18 1.49 7.31 -5.28
N ALA A 19 1.02 8.42 -4.74
CA ALA A 19 -0.15 9.15 -5.21
C ALA A 19 0.21 10.64 -5.35
N ASP A 20 -0.63 11.39 -6.05
CA ASP A 20 -0.58 12.84 -6.03
C ASP A 20 -1.68 13.35 -5.09
N ARG A 21 -1.39 14.40 -4.32
CA ARG A 21 -2.36 15.03 -3.41
C ARG A 21 -3.63 15.50 -4.13
N PHE A 22 -3.50 15.88 -5.40
CA PHE A 22 -4.61 16.34 -6.22
C PHE A 22 -5.22 15.20 -7.06
N GLY A 23 -4.97 13.94 -6.67
CA GLY A 23 -5.60 12.77 -7.27
C GLY A 23 -5.10 12.52 -8.69
N PRO A 24 -5.95 12.63 -9.73
CA PRO A 24 -5.56 12.34 -11.10
C PRO A 24 -4.67 13.44 -11.72
N PHE A 25 -4.57 14.62 -11.12
CA PHE A 25 -3.76 15.72 -11.64
C PHE A 25 -2.30 15.59 -11.22
N HIS A 26 -1.38 15.89 -12.13
CA HIS A 26 0.04 15.90 -11.84
C HIS A 26 0.45 17.27 -11.29
N SER A 27 0.59 17.37 -9.97
CA SER A 27 0.82 18.64 -9.26
C SER A 27 2.23 18.78 -8.68
N ASN A 28 3.08 17.76 -8.86
CA ASN A 28 4.35 17.58 -8.15
C ASN A 28 4.21 17.46 -6.61
N ASN A 29 3.00 17.40 -6.06
CA ASN A 29 2.75 17.18 -4.63
C ASN A 29 2.54 15.69 -4.37
N GLU A 30 3.64 14.94 -4.34
CA GLU A 30 3.61 13.50 -4.20
C GLU A 30 3.37 13.06 -2.76
N ILE A 31 2.61 11.96 -2.60
CA ILE A 31 2.32 11.30 -1.34
C ILE A 31 2.78 9.85 -1.46
N TYR A 32 3.53 9.38 -0.47
CA TYR A 32 3.97 7.98 -0.38
C TYR A 32 3.23 7.26 0.74
N CYS A 33 2.59 6.13 0.41
CA CYS A 33 1.83 5.39 1.41
C CYS A 33 2.77 4.64 2.35
N ASN A 34 2.55 4.77 3.65
CA ASN A 34 3.28 4.02 4.68
C ASN A 34 2.42 2.97 5.39
N LYS A 35 1.22 2.70 4.87
CA LYS A 35 0.28 1.72 5.43
C LYS A 35 0.33 0.44 4.61
N ILE A 36 0.36 -0.70 5.30
CA ILE A 36 0.11 -2.00 4.68
C ILE A 36 -1.41 -2.14 4.47
N LYS A 37 -1.81 -2.66 3.32
CA LYS A 37 -3.18 -3.09 3.04
C LYS A 37 -3.20 -4.58 2.78
N ILE A 38 -4.24 -5.26 3.26
CA ILE A 38 -4.38 -6.70 3.15
C ILE A 38 -5.64 -7.00 2.36
N PHE A 39 -5.50 -7.69 1.23
CA PHE A 39 -6.61 -8.20 0.45
C PHE A 39 -6.70 -9.71 0.64
N ASP A 40 -7.89 -10.19 0.99
CA ASP A 40 -8.18 -11.61 1.14
C ASP A 40 -8.81 -12.11 -0.17
N THR A 41 -8.09 -12.98 -0.88
CA THR A 41 -8.48 -13.46 -2.21
C THR A 41 -9.60 -14.49 -2.17
N GLU A 42 -9.86 -15.10 -1.02
CA GLU A 42 -10.94 -16.08 -0.86
C GLU A 42 -12.28 -15.37 -0.68
N THR A 43 -12.29 -14.34 0.18
CA THR A 43 -13.49 -13.52 0.43
C THR A 43 -13.65 -12.36 -0.55
N ASN A 44 -12.65 -12.10 -1.40
CA ASN A 44 -12.57 -10.93 -2.28
C ASN A 44 -12.76 -9.59 -1.55
N CYS A 45 -12.24 -9.50 -0.32
CA CYS A 45 -12.43 -8.33 0.53
C CYS A 45 -11.11 -7.75 1.03
N TRP A 46 -11.08 -6.43 1.21
CA TRP A 46 -10.00 -5.75 1.94
C TRP A 46 -10.23 -5.89 3.44
N LEU A 47 -9.20 -6.29 4.17
CA LEU A 47 -9.25 -6.47 5.62
C LEU A 47 -8.86 -5.18 6.35
N ASN A 48 -9.41 -5.02 7.56
CA ASN A 48 -8.94 -4.00 8.48
C ASN A 48 -7.53 -4.36 8.96
N THR A 49 -6.59 -3.45 8.71
CA THR A 49 -5.19 -3.63 9.09
C THR A 49 -4.97 -3.18 10.53
N PRO A 50 -4.32 -3.99 11.39
CA PRO A 50 -3.98 -3.57 12.74
C PRO A 50 -3.10 -2.31 12.73
N THR A 51 -3.29 -1.44 13.71
CA THR A 51 -2.42 -0.30 13.93
C THR A 51 -1.09 -0.80 14.50
N ALA A 52 -0.01 -0.72 13.71
CA ALA A 52 1.33 -0.95 14.23
C ALA A 52 1.78 0.28 15.05
N GLN A 53 2.53 0.05 16.14
CA GLN A 53 3.06 1.14 16.98
C GLN A 53 4.09 2.00 16.24
N LEU A 54 4.86 1.40 15.33
CA LEU A 54 5.82 2.10 14.49
C LEU A 54 5.61 1.72 13.04
N LEU A 55 5.36 2.70 12.18
CA LEU A 55 5.20 2.50 10.75
C LEU A 55 6.51 2.82 10.04
N PRO A 56 6.91 2.04 9.03
CA PRO A 56 8.03 2.40 8.17
C PRO A 56 7.73 3.69 7.42
N GLU A 57 8.75 4.36 6.89
CA GLU A 57 8.54 5.50 6.00
C GLU A 57 7.97 5.02 4.65
N GLY A 58 7.00 5.75 4.13
CA GLY A 58 6.37 5.48 2.83
C GLY A 58 7.36 5.61 1.69
N ARG A 59 7.30 4.69 0.71
CA ARG A 59 8.26 4.62 -0.39
C ARG A 59 7.64 4.05 -1.66
N ARG A 60 8.31 4.26 -2.79
CA ARG A 60 7.96 3.70 -4.11
C ARG A 60 9.16 2.98 -4.74
N SER A 61 8.92 2.24 -5.82
CA SER A 61 9.98 1.62 -6.64
C SER A 61 10.91 0.68 -5.84
N HIS A 62 10.32 -0.15 -4.99
CA HIS A 62 11.01 -1.12 -4.13
C HIS A 62 10.49 -2.54 -4.41
N SER A 63 11.23 -3.56 -3.95
CA SER A 63 10.84 -4.97 -4.02
C SER A 63 10.07 -5.41 -2.76
N ALA A 64 9.28 -6.47 -2.88
CA ALA A 64 8.65 -7.21 -1.78
C ALA A 64 8.65 -8.72 -2.07
#